data_AF-A0A925FU76-F1
#
_entry.id   AF-A0A925FU76-F1
#
_cell.length_a   1.000
_cell.length_b   1.000
_cell.length_c   1.000
_cell.angle_alpha   90.00
_cell.angle_beta   90.00
_cell.angle_gamma   90.00
#
_symmetry.space_group_name_H-M   'P 1'
#
loop_
_entity.id
_entity.type
_entity.pdbx_description
1 polymer ?
#
loop_
_entity_poly.entity_id
_entity_poly.type
_entity_poly.pdbx_seq_one_letter_code
_entity_poly.pdbx_strand_id
1 'polypeptide(L)'
;YVLVGLQKQDISFCHPEFHKREATLMSSRNATRADFEHVIDSMKKGLVDPASFITHEVKFDQVATEFASWLDPANAVVKAMIHFD
;
A
#
# COMPACT_ATOMS: atom_id res chain seq x y z
N TYR A 1 6.11 15.92 -6.24
CA TYR A 1 5.52 15.00 -5.25
C TYR A 1 4.59 14.05 -5.98
N VAL A 2 4.54 12.76 -5.62
CA VAL A 2 3.64 11.78 -6.24
C VAL A 2 2.57 11.38 -5.22
N LEU A 3 1.31 11.64 -5.55
CA LEU A 3 0.16 11.19 -4.77
C LEU A 3 -0.10 9.70 -5.08
N VAL A 4 -0.11 8.89 -4.03
CA VAL A 4 -0.46 7.46 -4.09
C VAL A 4 -1.60 7.22 -3.10
N GLY A 5 -2.70 6.65 -3.58
CA GLY A 5 -3.91 6.43 -2.78
C GLY A 5 -5.12 7.18 -3.32
N LEU A 6 -6.26 7.03 -2.64
CA LEU A 6 -7.53 7.63 -3.02
C LEU A 6 -7.99 8.62 -1.93
N GLN A 7 -8.28 9.84 -2.34
CA GLN A 7 -8.80 10.90 -1.48
C GLN A 7 -10.26 11.15 -1.87
N LYS A 8 -11.16 11.15 -0.89
CA LYS A 8 -12.60 11.36 -1.11
C LYS A 8 -12.99 12.82 -1.28
N GLN A 9 -12.13 13.74 -0.87
CA GLN A 9 -12.37 15.18 -0.85
C GLN A 9 -11.33 15.88 -1.72
N ASP A 10 -11.59 17.15 -2.01
CA ASP A 10 -10.71 17.98 -2.82
C ASP A 10 -9.32 18.15 -2.19
N ILE A 11 -8.30 18.22 -3.04
CA ILE A 11 -6.92 18.54 -2.67
C ILE A 11 -6.64 19.97 -3.10
N SER A 12 -6.35 20.84 -2.13
CA SER A 12 -6.11 22.28 -2.35
C SER A 12 -4.69 22.68 -1.95
N PHE A 13 -4.09 23.62 -2.67
CA PHE A 13 -2.77 24.16 -2.37
C PHE A 13 -2.67 25.65 -2.69
N CYS A 14 -1.74 26.34 -2.03
CA CYS A 14 -1.47 27.75 -2.27
C CYS A 14 -0.76 27.94 -3.63
N HIS A 15 -1.48 28.46 -4.63
CA HIS A 15 -0.94 28.62 -5.99
C HIS A 15 0.34 29.49 -6.07
N PRO A 16 0.45 30.64 -5.39
CA PRO A 16 1.71 31.40 -5.39
C PRO A 16 2.92 30.59 -4.91
N GLU A 17 2.75 29.79 -3.85
CA GLU A 17 3.82 28.96 -3.28
C GLU A 17 4.17 27.75 -4.16
N PHE A 18 3.19 27.23 -4.90
CA PHE A 18 3.37 26.18 -5.88
C PHE A 18 4.13 26.71 -7.11
N HIS A 19 3.71 27.86 -7.63
CA HIS A 19 4.29 28.47 -8.81
C HIS A 19 5.72 28.99 -8.54
N LYS A 20 5.95 29.67 -7.41
CA LYS A 20 7.27 30.21 -7.02
C LYS A 20 8.36 29.13 -6.98
N ARG A 21 8.00 27.89 -6.66
CA ARG A 21 8.92 26.75 -6.56
C ARG A 21 8.96 25.91 -7.83
N GLU A 22 8.24 26.32 -8.89
CA GLU A 22 8.06 25.53 -10.11
C GLU A 22 7.65 24.07 -9.79
N ALA A 23 6.78 23.93 -8.78
CA ALA A 23 6.48 22.62 -8.22
C ALA A 23 5.72 21.74 -9.22
N THR A 24 5.98 20.43 -9.18
CA THR A 24 5.27 19.43 -9.96
C THR A 24 4.45 18.51 -9.05
N LEU A 25 3.15 18.36 -9.37
CA LEU A 25 2.24 17.42 -8.74
C LEU A 25 1.90 16.30 -9.71
N MET A 26 2.15 15.06 -9.28
CA MET A 26 1.86 13.86 -10.05
C MET A 26 0.91 12.96 -9.25
N SER A 27 0.13 12.15 -9.95
CA SER A 27 -0.70 11.10 -9.34
C SER A 27 -0.34 9.75 -9.96
N SER A 28 -0.29 8.71 -9.12
CA SER A 28 -0.06 7.32 -9.55
C SER A 28 -1.27 6.45 -9.21
N ARG A 29 -1.49 5.41 -10.02
CA ARG A 29 -2.61 4.46 -9.87
C ARG A 29 -2.09 3.02 -9.84
N ASN A 30 -2.91 2.08 -10.30
CA ASN A 30 -2.57 0.68 -10.48
C ASN A 30 -1.22 0.49 -11.18
N ALA A 31 -0.44 -0.44 -10.64
CA ALA A 31 0.77 -0.96 -11.26
C ALA A 31 0.45 -1.55 -12.66
N THR A 32 1.36 -1.30 -13.59
CA THR A 32 1.39 -1.92 -14.92
C THR A 32 2.09 -3.27 -14.86
N ARG A 33 2.00 -4.05 -15.95
CA ARG A 33 2.75 -5.30 -16.09
C ARG A 33 4.25 -5.13 -15.83
N ALA A 34 4.84 -4.06 -16.36
CA ALA A 34 6.27 -3.79 -16.20
C ALA A 34 6.65 -3.57 -14.73
N ASP A 35 5.77 -2.92 -13.95
CA ASP A 35 5.97 -2.72 -12.51
C ASP A 35 5.93 -4.07 -11.77
N PHE A 36 4.99 -4.96 -12.13
CA PHE A 36 4.96 -6.31 -11.56
C PHE A 36 6.22 -7.12 -11.89
N GLU A 37 6.69 -7.07 -13.14
CA GLU A 37 7.93 -7.74 -13.56
C GLU A 37 9.14 -7.24 -12.75
N HIS A 38 9.22 -5.94 -12.52
CA HIS A 38 10.27 -5.34 -11.69
C HIS A 38 10.22 -5.82 -10.23
N VAL A 39 9.04 -5.87 -9.62
CA VAL A 39 8.87 -6.36 -8.24
C VAL A 39 9.22 -7.84 -8.13
N ILE A 40 8.79 -8.67 -9.09
CA ILE A 40 9.13 -10.11 -9.15
C ILE A 40 10.65 -10.31 -9.25
N ASP A 41 11.32 -9.56 -10.13
CA ASP A 41 12.77 -9.62 -10.27
C ASP A 41 13.49 -9.18 -8.98
N SER A 42 13.00 -8.12 -8.34
CA SER A 42 13.55 -7.62 -7.07
C SER A 42 13.44 -8.66 -5.94
N MET A 43 12.29 -9.36 -5.84
CA MET A 43 12.10 -10.45 -4.89
C MET A 43 13.05 -11.63 -5.18
N LYS A 44 13.19 -12.03 -6.46
CA LYS A 44 14.11 -13.12 -6.86
C LYS A 44 15.57 -12.80 -6.56
N LYS A 45 15.96 -11.53 -6.65
CA LYS A 45 17.31 -11.05 -6.32
C LYS A 45 17.54 -10.86 -4.82
N GLY A 46 16.52 -11.07 -3.97
CA GLY A 46 16.61 -10.85 -2.53
C GLY A 46 16.74 -9.38 -2.14
N LEU A 47 16.40 -8.45 -3.04
CA LEU A 47 16.43 -7.00 -2.75
C LEU A 47 15.24 -6.57 -1.87
N VAL A 48 14.20 -7.40 -1.83
CA VAL A 48 13.01 -7.22 -1.00
C VAL A 48 12.66 -8.56 -0.40
N ASP A 49 12.50 -8.61 0.92
CA ASP A 49 11.92 -9.75 1.62
C ASP A 49 10.41 -9.50 1.83
N PRO A 50 9.52 -10.09 1.00
CA PRO A 50 8.09 -9.87 1.13
C PRO A 50 7.51 -10.45 2.42
N ALA A 51 8.17 -11.46 3.02
CA ALA A 51 7.69 -12.09 4.24
C ALA A 51 7.76 -11.13 5.44
N SER A 52 8.71 -10.19 5.43
CA SER A 52 8.86 -9.17 6.47
C SER A 52 7.66 -8.23 6.62
N PHE A 53 6.79 -8.12 5.60
CA PHE A 53 5.58 -7.30 5.67
C PHE A 53 4.39 -8.04 6.27
N ILE A 54 4.42 -9.38 6.31
CA ILE A 54 3.33 -10.21 6.83
C ILE A 54 3.34 -10.09 8.35
N THR A 55 2.32 -9.45 8.92
CA THR A 55 2.21 -9.32 10.38
C THR A 55 1.17 -10.26 10.98
N HIS A 56 0.21 -10.72 10.17
CA HIS A 56 -0.87 -11.59 10.61
C HIS A 56 -1.14 -12.68 9.59
N GLU A 57 -1.51 -13.86 10.09
CA GLU A 57 -1.94 -14.99 9.29
C GLU A 57 -3.22 -15.54 9.89
N VAL A 58 -4.17 -15.93 9.03
CA VAL A 58 -5.49 -16.42 9.46
C VAL A 58 -5.96 -17.52 8.53
N LYS A 59 -6.69 -18.50 9.06
CA LYS A 59 -7.39 -19.48 8.23
C LYS A 59 -8.63 -18.86 7.61
N PHE A 60 -9.01 -19.30 6.41
CA PHE A 60 -10.15 -18.75 5.68
C PHE A 60 -11.46 -18.77 6.49
N ASP A 61 -11.71 -19.84 7.24
CA ASP A 61 -12.90 -20.00 8.09
C ASP A 61 -12.95 -19.03 9.29
N GLN A 62 -11.81 -18.48 9.69
CA GLN A 62 -11.68 -17.53 10.80
C GLN A 62 -11.72 -16.07 10.37
N VAL A 63 -11.61 -15.77 9.07
CA VAL A 63 -11.52 -14.39 8.55
C VAL A 63 -12.69 -13.54 9.03
N ALA A 64 -13.91 -14.06 8.96
CA ALA A 64 -15.11 -13.30 9.36
C ALA A 64 -15.08 -12.89 10.85
N THR A 65 -14.48 -13.73 11.70
CA THR A 65 -14.35 -13.48 13.14
C THR A 65 -13.20 -12.51 13.43
N GLU A 66 -12.07 -12.66 12.74
CA GLU A 66 -10.85 -11.88 12.99
C GLU A 66 -10.84 -10.50 12.31
N PHE A 67 -11.53 -10.32 11.18
CA PHE A 67 -11.39 -9.11 10.37
C PHE A 67 -11.65 -7.80 11.13
N ALA A 68 -12.62 -7.80 12.05
CA ALA A 68 -12.95 -6.61 12.82
C ALA A 68 -11.80 -6.17 13.74
N SER A 69 -11.02 -7.13 14.27
CA SER A 69 -9.87 -6.82 15.13
C SER A 69 -8.75 -6.13 14.36
N TRP A 70 -8.59 -6.41 13.06
CA TRP A 70 -7.53 -5.82 12.25
C TRP A 70 -7.70 -4.31 12.00
N LEU A 71 -8.91 -3.80 12.20
CA LEU A 71 -9.22 -2.38 12.07
C LEU A 71 -8.79 -1.58 13.31
N ASP A 72 -8.53 -2.24 14.43
CA ASP A 72 -8.00 -1.60 15.64
C ASP A 72 -6.49 -1.31 15.46
N PRO A 73 -6.06 -0.03 15.46
CA PRO A 73 -4.66 0.32 15.35
C PRO A 73 -3.77 -0.31 16.43
N ALA A 74 -4.32 -0.67 17.59
CA ALA A 74 -3.57 -1.34 18.66
C ALA A 74 -3.03 -2.71 18.25
N ASN A 75 -3.67 -3.37 17.27
CA ASN A 75 -3.25 -4.66 16.75
C ASN A 75 -2.14 -4.57 15.68
N ALA A 76 -1.75 -3.35 15.27
CA ALA A 76 -0.62 -3.09 14.37
C ALA A 76 -0.61 -3.96 13.09
N VAL A 77 -1.79 -4.24 12.53
CA VAL A 77 -1.91 -5.01 11.28
C VAL A 77 -1.37 -4.18 10.11
N VAL A 78 -0.43 -4.77 9.36
CA VAL A 78 0.15 -4.19 8.13
C VAL A 78 -0.27 -5.02 6.93
N LYS A 79 -0.05 -6.34 6.99
CA LYS A 79 -0.50 -7.30 6.00
C LYS A 79 -0.99 -8.57 6.70
N ALA A 80 -2.28 -8.86 6.55
CA ALA A 80 -2.86 -10.14 6.91
C ALA A 80 -2.88 -11.08 5.70
N MET A 81 -2.44 -12.32 5.90
CA MET A 81 -2.45 -13.38 4.89
C MET A 81 -3.50 -14.42 5.25
N ILE A 82 -4.28 -14.85 4.26
CA ILE A 82 -5.35 -15.83 4.43
C ILE A 82 -4.89 -17.16 3.84
N HIS A 83 -4.96 -18.22 4.63
CA HIS A 83 -4.67 -19.60 4.23
C HIS A 83 -5.96 -20.37 3.97
N PHE A 84 -6.01 -21.16 2.90
CA PHE A 84 -7.21 -21.89 2.46
C PHE A 84 -7.20 -23.39 2.82
N ASP A 85 -6.12 -23.80 3.49
CA ASP A 85 -5.78 -25.17 3.88
C ASP A 85 -6.65 -25.74 5.01
#